data_AF-A0A2W4RAW2-F1
#
_entry.id   AF-A0A2W4RAW2-F1
#
_cell.length_a   1.000
_cell.length_b   1.000
_cell.length_c   1.000
_cell.angle_alpha   90.00
_cell.angle_beta   90.00
_cell.angle_gamma   90.00
#
_symmetry.space_group_name_H-M   'P 1'
#
loop_
_entity.id
_entity.type
_entity.pdbx_description
1 polymer ?
#
loop_
_entity_poly.entity_id
_entity_poly.type
_entity_poly.pdbx_seq_one_letter_code
_entity_poly.pdbx_strand_id
1 'polypeptide(L)' 'MFFRFFFTRLSLKKQVQTLKKRGTFLGTREKDSRKVYIYMMTNLFVEVIYKNDGVENEPEQTRVLAGLKRLNASL' A
#
# COMPACT_ATOMS: atom_id res chain seq x y z
N MET A 1 -3.13 15.48 3.44
CA MET A 1 -1.86 15.51 4.22
C MET A 1 -2.03 14.86 5.60
N PHE A 2 -3.04 15.25 6.39
CA PHE A 2 -3.31 14.68 7.71
C PHE A 2 -3.43 13.14 7.72
N PHE A 3 -4.22 12.57 6.80
CA PHE A 3 -4.44 11.13 6.75
C PHE A 3 -3.13 10.32 6.61
N ARG A 4 -2.23 10.76 5.72
CA ARG A 4 -0.90 10.14 5.52
C ARG A 4 -0.12 10.07 6.83
N PHE A 5 -0.12 11.16 7.59
CA PHE A 5 0.62 11.25 8.85
C PHE A 5 0.10 10.29 9.91
N PHE A 6 -1.23 10.20 10.08
CA PHE A 6 -1.82 9.22 10.99
C PHE A 6 -1.56 7.78 10.52
N PHE A 7 -1.73 7.51 9.23
CA PHE A 7 -1.52 6.18 8.66
C PHE A 7 -0.10 5.67 8.88
N THR A 8 0.92 6.48 8.61
CA THR A 8 2.33 6.09 8.76
C THR A 8 2.74 5.86 10.23
N ARG A 9 1.97 6.36 11.20
CA ARG A 9 2.20 6.13 12.64
C ARG A 9 1.54 4.85 13.16
N LEU A 10 0.66 4.22 12.39
CA LEU A 10 0.04 2.96 12.77
C LEU A 10 1.06 1.82 12.67
N SER A 11 0.89 0.77 13.47
CA SER A 11 1.65 -0.48 13.29
C SER A 11 1.32 -1.11 11.93
N LEU A 12 2.25 -1.87 11.37
CA LEU A 12 2.11 -2.53 10.07
C LEU A 12 0.79 -3.30 9.93
N LYS A 13 0.43 -4.10 10.95
CA LYS A 13 -0.83 -4.86 10.98
C LYS A 13 -2.05 -3.94 10.92
N LYS A 14 -2.04 -2.82 11.65
CA LYS A 14 -3.13 -1.83 11.63
C LYS A 14 -3.19 -1.07 10.30
N GLN A 15 -2.05 -0.76 9.69
CA GLN A 15 -1.99 -0.15 8.36
C GLN A 15 -2.71 -1.05 7.35
N VAL A 16 -2.33 -2.33 7.29
CA VAL A 16 -2.90 -3.28 6.34
C VAL A 16 -4.36 -3.60 6.64
N GLN A 17 -4.75 -3.75 7.90
CA GLN A 17 -6.18 -3.86 8.27
C GLN A 17 -6.99 -2.65 7.81
N THR A 18 -6.44 -1.45 7.94
CA THR A 18 -7.11 -0.23 7.49
C THR A 18 -7.25 -0.21 5.97
N LEU A 19 -6.21 -0.62 5.23
CA LEU A 19 -6.25 -0.76 3.77
C LEU A 19 -7.27 -1.80 3.31
N LYS A 20 -7.30 -3.00 3.93
CA LYS A 20 -8.28 -4.04 3.59
C LYS A 20 -9.72 -3.61 3.91
N LYS A 21 -9.93 -2.81 4.97
CA LYS A 21 -11.27 -2.37 5.41
C LYS A 21 -11.80 -1.15 4.65
N ARG A 22 -10.93 -0.21 4.28
CA ARG A 22 -11.32 1.12 3.78
C ARG A 22 -10.65 1.52 2.47
N GLY A 23 -9.62 0.80 2.05
CA GLY A 23 -8.92 1.03 0.80
C GLY A 23 -9.53 0.24 -0.35
N THR A 24 -9.31 0.74 -1.56
CA THR A 24 -9.59 0.05 -2.82
C THR A 24 -8.34 -0.71 -3.23
N PHE A 25 -8.46 -2.02 -3.41
CA PHE A 25 -7.40 -2.81 -4.03
C PHE A 25 -7.32 -2.47 -5.52
N LEU A 26 -6.14 -2.10 -6.00
CA LEU A 26 -5.93 -1.72 -7.41
C LEU A 26 -5.33 -2.84 -8.24
N GLY A 27 -4.76 -3.86 -7.60
CA GLY A 27 -4.10 -4.96 -8.29
C GLY A 27 -2.75 -5.30 -7.67
N THR A 28 -2.09 -6.26 -8.30
CA THR A 28 -0.76 -6.71 -7.93
C THR A 28 0.23 -6.45 -9.05
N ARG A 29 1.49 -6.21 -8.68
CA ARG A 29 2.61 -6.23 -9.62
C ARG A 29 3.72 -7.12 -9.08
N GLU A 30 4.49 -7.70 -9.99
CA GLU A 30 5.76 -8.33 -9.63
C GLU A 30 6.87 -7.27 -9.64
N LYS A 31 7.73 -7.33 -8.63
CA LYS A 31 8.91 -6.48 -8.53
C LYS A 31 9.99 -7.23 -7.78
N ASP A 32 11.18 -7.34 -8.38
CA ASP A 32 12.34 -8.01 -7.77
C ASP A 32 11.99 -9.42 -7.23
N SER A 33 11.23 -10.19 -8.02
CA SER A 33 10.72 -11.53 -7.65
C SER A 33 9.78 -11.58 -6.43
N ARG A 34 9.23 -10.45 -5.99
CA ARG A 34 8.21 -10.35 -4.95
C ARG A 34 6.88 -9.87 -5.51
N LYS A 35 5.77 -10.33 -4.92
CA LYS A 35 4.42 -9.89 -5.27
C LYS A 35 4.04 -8.69 -4.40
N VAL A 36 3.84 -7.56 -5.06
CA VAL A 36 3.48 -6.30 -4.41
C VAL A 36 2.00 -6.02 -4.66
N TYR A 37 1.25 -5.83 -3.58
CA TYR A 37 -0.17 -5.51 -3.63
C TYR A 37 -0.38 -4.01 -3.49
N ILE A 38 -1.11 -3.41 -4.41
CA ILE A 38 -1.32 -1.97 -4.45
C ILE A 38 -2.72 -1.66 -3.96
N TYR A 39 -2.80 -0.80 -2.96
CA TYR A 39 -4.04 -0.26 -2.42
C TYR A 39 -4.06 1.24 -2.60
N MET A 40 -5.24 1.77 -2.89
CA MET A 40 -5.54 3.19 -2.86
C MET A 40 -6.47 3.46 -1.70
N MET A 41 -6.18 4.48 -0.90
CA MET A 41 -7.11 4.95 0.10
C MET A 41 -7.14 6.46 0.08
N THR A 42 -8.29 7.03 -0.30
CA THR A 42 -8.42 8.45 -0.65
C THR A 42 -7.40 8.86 -1.73
N ASN A 43 -6.44 9.72 -1.41
CA ASN A 43 -5.36 10.16 -2.30
C ASN A 43 -3.99 9.52 -1.99
N LEU A 44 -3.99 8.45 -1.20
CA LEU A 44 -2.79 7.74 -0.78
C LEU A 44 -2.69 6.40 -1.53
N PHE A 45 -1.56 6.17 -2.19
CA PHE A 45 -1.24 4.87 -2.76
C PHE A 45 -0.28 4.15 -1.82
N VAL A 46 -0.56 2.89 -1.51
CA VAL A 46 0.23 2.08 -0.59
C VAL A 46 0.50 0.73 -1.20
N GLU A 47 1.77 0.39 -1.26
CA GLU A 47 2.25 -0.94 -1.59
C GLU A 47 2.31 -1.78 -0.32
N VAL A 48 1.86 -3.02 -0.42
CA VAL A 48 1.94 -4.01 0.66
C VAL A 48 2.65 -5.24 0.12
N ILE A 49 3.68 -5.69 0.84
CA ILE A 49 4.33 -6.97 0.62
C ILE A 49 3.94 -7.87 1.77
N TYR A 50 3.50 -9.08 1.44
CA TYR A 50 3.15 -10.11 2.41
C TYR A 50 4.23 -11.17 2.47
N LYS A 51 4.36 -11.84 3.62
CA LYS A 51 5.22 -13.01 3.75
C LYS A 51 4.79 -14.06 2.72
N ASN A 52 5.77 -14.69 2.06
CA ASN A 52 5.54 -15.68 1.01
C ASN A 52 4.58 -15.20 -0.10
N ASP A 53 4.52 -13.88 -0.34
CA ASP A 53 3.79 -13.24 -1.44
C ASP A 53 2.26 -13.47 -1.47
N GLY A 54 1.69 -14.01 -0.39
CA GLY A 54 0.27 -14.31 -0.23
C GLY A 54 -0.49 -13.29 0.60
N VAL A 55 -1.60 -12.76 0.09
CA VAL A 55 -2.45 -11.76 0.78
C VAL A 55 -3.08 -12.28 2.09
N GLU A 56 -3.17 -13.60 2.24
CA GLU A 56 -3.66 -14.28 3.45
C GLU A 56 -2.59 -14.36 4.56
N ASN A 57 -1.32 -14.16 4.21
CA ASN A 57 -0.23 -14.19 5.17
C ASN A 57 -0.10 -12.86 5.91
N GLU A 58 0.76 -12.83 6.92
CA GLU A 58 1.08 -11.58 7.60
C GLU A 58 1.80 -10.59 6.67
N PRO A 59 1.49 -9.30 6.78
CA PRO A 59 2.23 -8.28 6.06
C PRO A 59 3.66 -8.21 6.57
N GLU A 60 4.59 -8.09 5.63
CA GLU A 60 6.03 -7.95 5.87
C GLU A 60 6.43 -6.48 5.80
N GLN A 61 5.87 -5.74 4.84
CA GLN A 61 6.19 -4.34 4.63
C GLN A 61 5.02 -3.57 4.02
N THR A 62 4.93 -2.28 4.34
CA THR A 62 4.08 -1.30 3.67
C THR A 62 4.91 -0.11 3.20
N ARG A 63 4.70 0.34 1.96
CA ARG A 63 5.34 1.54 1.42
C ARG A 63 4.30 2.50 0.88
N VAL A 64 4.21 3.67 1.48
CA VAL A 64 3.39 4.76 0.94
C VAL A 64 4.11 5.33 -0.28
N LEU A 65 3.48 5.22 -1.43
CA LEU A 65 3.92 5.92 -2.63
C LEU A 65 3.58 7.40 -2.47
N ALA A 66 4.56 8.28 -2.68
CA ALA A 66 4.26 9.68 -2.91
C ALA A 66 3.36 9.72 -4.16
N GLY A 67 2.10 10.13 -3.98
CA GLY A 67 1.04 9.91 -4.98
C GLY A 67 1.33 10.45 -6.38
N LEU A 68 0.37 10.27 -7.28
CA LEU A 68 0.30 10.63 -8.71
C LEU A 68 0.98 11.93 -9.21
N LYS A 69 1.52 12.81 -8.35
CA LYS A 69 2.39 13.92 -8.74
C LYS A 69 3.50 13.50 -9.72
N ARG A 70 4.03 12.28 -9.61
CA ARG A 70 4.99 11.75 -10.60
C ARG A 70 4.33 11.13 -11.82
N LEU A 71 3.15 10.53 -11.70
CA LEU A 71 2.47 9.89 -12.84
C LEU A 71 1.93 10.94 -13.83
N ASN A 72 1.39 12.05 -13.32
CA ASN A 72 0.90 13.16 -14.14
C ASN A 72 2.02 14.10 -14.65
N ALA A 73 3.25 13.98 -14.15
CA ALA A 73 4.38 14.80 -14.62
C ALA A 73 5.06 14.19 -15.86
N SER A 74 4.67 12.98 -16.25
CA SER A 74 5.22 12.21 -17.37
C SER A 74 4.14 11.77 -18.36
N LEU A 75 2.95 12.37 -18.29
CA LEU A 75 1.85 12.33 -19.26
C LEU A 75 1.71 13.73 -19.87
#